data_AF-A0A9X8M250-F1
#
_entry.id   AF-A0A9X8M250-F1
#
_cell.length_a   1.000
_cell.length_b   1.000
_cell.length_c   1.000
_cell.angle_alpha   90.00
_cell.angle_beta   90.00
_cell.angle_gamma   90.00
#
_symmetry.space_group_name_H-M   'P 1'
#
loop_
_entity.id
_entity.type
_entity.pdbx_description
1 polymer ?
#
loop_
_entity_poly.entity_id
_entity_poly.type
_entity_poly.pdbx_seq_one_letter_code
_entity_poly.pdbx_strand_id
1 'polypeptide(L)'
;MNVELNAVQQEQRALIETNLELVKQEINGQAHEDHNQLFEQMAVVAHELHMSLEPRPRHHQYMIENSGMQPEEVEFYRSIHAVEDLLAYLDNTDANNDPEDQTMGDSFEMLIYSRRWGHDDRYTLIRNEEGWHVSHQTYAGQSGRDALQVLIPSLRHDSIKFPNQLGDVMVDIWNQAAEYGLPHEEVQSMLNEVAVWINATERTYPTFVR
;
A
#
# COMPACT_ATOMS: atom_id res chain seq x y z
N MET A 1 -13.07 2.79 20.41
CA MET A 1 -13.25 2.82 21.90
C MET A 1 -11.86 2.83 22.51
N ASN A 2 -11.60 3.44 23.67
CA ASN A 2 -10.27 3.34 24.30
C ASN A 2 -10.17 2.10 25.20
N VAL A 3 -8.98 1.55 25.35
CA VAL A 3 -8.73 0.39 26.22
C VAL A 3 -8.55 0.86 27.66
N GLU A 4 -9.30 0.27 28.59
CA GLU A 4 -9.13 0.54 30.03
C GLU A 4 -7.92 -0.23 30.58
N LEU A 5 -6.89 0.50 31.02
CA LEU A 5 -5.65 -0.06 31.56
C LEU A 5 -5.64 -0.06 33.09
N ASN A 6 -5.19 -1.16 33.69
CA ASN A 6 -4.88 -1.21 35.12
C ASN A 6 -3.57 -0.48 35.44
N ALA A 7 -3.24 -0.31 36.73
CA ALA A 7 -2.06 0.44 37.15
C ALA A 7 -0.74 -0.08 36.56
N VAL A 8 -0.55 -1.40 36.49
CA VAL A 8 0.66 -2.02 35.90
C VAL A 8 0.72 -1.74 34.40
N GLN A 9 -0.40 -1.86 33.71
CA GLN A 9 -0.49 -1.60 32.27
C GLN A 9 -0.28 -0.12 31.92
N GLN A 10 -0.71 0.79 32.80
CA GLN A 10 -0.43 2.23 32.65
C GLN A 10 1.06 2.53 32.80
N GLU A 11 1.74 1.88 33.76
CA GLU A 11 3.21 1.99 33.90
C GLU A 11 3.93 1.43 32.67
N GLN A 12 3.48 0.29 32.15
CA GLN A 12 4.02 -0.29 30.91
C GLN A 12 3.83 0.66 29.72
N ARG A 13 2.62 1.21 29.54
CA ARG A 13 2.33 2.20 28.49
C ARG A 13 3.25 3.42 28.58
N ALA A 14 3.39 4.02 29.76
CA ALA A 14 4.23 5.19 29.96
C ALA A 14 5.71 4.92 29.66
N LEU A 15 6.20 3.72 30.01
CA LEU A 15 7.56 3.29 29.69
C LEU A 15 7.75 3.11 28.18
N ILE A 16 6.78 2.50 27.48
CA ILE A 16 6.80 2.35 26.02
C ILE A 16 6.86 3.73 25.35
N GLU A 17 5.96 4.65 25.72
CA GLU A 17 5.90 6.01 25.15
C GLU A 17 7.22 6.78 25.36
N THR A 18 7.80 6.66 26.56
CA THR A 18 9.10 7.30 26.88
C THR A 18 10.23 6.74 26.03
N ASN A 19 10.35 5.41 25.93
CA ASN A 19 11.41 4.78 25.16
C ASN A 19 11.25 5.03 23.66
N LEU A 20 10.01 5.02 23.16
CA LEU A 20 9.69 5.30 21.76
C LEU A 20 10.14 6.72 21.35
N GLU A 21 9.86 7.71 22.19
CA GLU A 21 10.26 9.10 21.93
C GLU A 21 11.79 9.24 21.87
N LEU A 22 12.51 8.61 22.80
CA LEU A 22 13.97 8.63 22.83
C LEU A 22 14.58 7.93 21.61
N VAL A 23 14.05 6.77 21.22
CA VAL A 23 14.47 6.03 20.02
C VAL A 23 14.27 6.87 18.75
N LYS A 24 13.14 7.60 18.64
CA LYS A 24 12.85 8.46 17.48
C LYS A 24 13.77 9.68 17.38
N GLN A 25 14.15 10.29 18.50
CA GLN A 25 15.06 11.46 18.51
C GLN A 25 16.44 11.12 17.93
N GLU A 26 16.88 9.89 18.09
CA GLU A 26 18.17 9.43 17.56
C GLU A 26 18.14 9.14 16.06
N ILE A 27 17.03 8.66 15.54
CA ILE A 27 16.79 8.56 14.09
C ILE A 27 16.92 9.96 13.44
N ASN A 28 16.58 11.02 14.17
CA ASN A 28 16.72 12.42 13.75
C ASN A 28 18.12 13.02 13.99
N GLY A 29 19.12 12.22 14.38
CA GLY A 29 20.54 12.61 14.46
C GLY A 29 21.05 13.02 15.84
N GLN A 30 20.30 12.79 16.91
CA GLN A 30 20.76 12.99 18.30
C GLN A 30 21.14 11.65 18.94
N ALA A 31 22.43 11.30 18.95
CA ALA A 31 22.89 10.03 19.48
C ALA A 31 22.59 9.87 20.99
N HIS A 32 21.94 8.78 21.37
CA HIS A 32 21.70 8.39 22.76
C HIS A 32 22.61 7.19 23.07
N GLU A 33 23.40 7.25 24.15
CA GLU A 33 24.41 6.22 24.46
C GLU A 33 23.81 4.81 24.65
N ASP A 34 22.51 4.74 24.95
CA ASP A 34 21.77 3.51 25.28
C ASP A 34 20.69 3.10 24.25
N HIS A 35 20.77 3.57 22.99
CA HIS A 35 19.74 3.32 21.95
C HIS A 35 19.20 1.89 21.91
N ASN A 36 20.12 0.93 21.75
CA ASN A 36 19.77 -0.48 21.59
C ASN A 36 19.09 -1.03 22.85
N GLN A 37 19.51 -0.56 24.02
CA GLN A 37 18.91 -0.99 25.28
C GLN A 37 17.48 -0.44 25.41
N LEU A 38 17.26 0.83 25.08
CA LEU A 38 15.93 1.44 25.07
C LEU A 38 15.00 0.76 24.07
N PHE A 39 15.51 0.45 22.88
CA PHE A 39 14.78 -0.24 21.83
C PHE A 39 14.38 -1.67 22.24
N GLU A 40 15.31 -2.45 22.78
CA GLU A 40 15.01 -3.80 23.26
C GLU A 40 14.03 -3.77 24.46
N GLN A 41 14.20 -2.82 25.38
CA GLN A 41 13.27 -2.67 26.51
C GLN A 41 11.87 -2.27 26.04
N MET A 42 11.76 -1.36 25.06
CA MET A 42 10.50 -0.98 24.45
C MET A 42 9.80 -2.19 23.84
N ALA A 43 10.52 -3.01 23.07
CA ALA A 43 9.97 -4.21 22.43
C ALA A 43 9.44 -5.22 23.45
N VAL A 44 10.23 -5.51 24.50
CA VAL A 44 9.84 -6.44 25.57
C VAL A 44 8.60 -5.94 26.31
N VAL A 45 8.57 -4.66 26.72
CA VAL A 45 7.44 -4.11 27.48
C VAL A 45 6.18 -4.01 26.61
N ALA A 46 6.32 -3.69 25.33
CA ALA A 46 5.20 -3.69 24.38
C ALA A 46 4.60 -5.10 24.22
N HIS A 47 5.44 -6.12 24.10
CA HIS A 47 5.00 -7.51 24.07
C HIS A 47 4.29 -7.91 25.37
N GLU A 48 4.87 -7.62 26.53
CA GLU A 48 4.24 -7.91 27.82
C GLU A 48 2.88 -7.23 27.98
N LEU A 49 2.77 -5.96 27.59
CA LEU A 49 1.52 -5.22 27.61
C LEU A 49 0.49 -5.88 26.69
N HIS A 50 0.85 -6.19 25.44
CA HIS A 50 -0.02 -6.91 24.51
C HIS A 50 -0.51 -8.23 25.10
N MET A 51 0.39 -9.03 25.69
CA MET A 51 0.05 -10.34 26.26
C MET A 51 -0.88 -10.24 27.48
N SER A 52 -0.90 -9.10 28.16
CA SER A 52 -1.69 -8.84 29.37
C SER A 52 -3.13 -8.38 29.11
N LEU A 53 -3.47 -8.00 27.88
CA LEU A 53 -4.76 -7.41 27.51
C LEU A 53 -5.75 -8.48 27.02
N GLU A 54 -7.03 -8.24 27.29
CA GLU A 54 -8.14 -9.06 26.79
C GLU A 54 -9.32 -8.14 26.39
N PRO A 55 -9.77 -8.14 25.12
CA PRO A 55 -9.23 -8.92 23.99
C PRO A 55 -7.80 -8.51 23.63
N ARG A 56 -7.09 -9.41 22.93
CA ARG A 56 -5.74 -9.11 22.43
C ARG A 56 -5.76 -7.94 21.44
N PRO A 57 -4.81 -6.98 21.55
CA PRO A 57 -4.68 -5.88 20.60
C PRO A 57 -4.56 -6.37 19.17
N ARG A 58 -5.32 -5.74 18.28
CA ARG A 58 -5.20 -5.98 16.83
C ARG A 58 -4.15 -5.05 16.24
N HIS A 59 -3.40 -5.57 15.28
CA HIS A 59 -2.42 -4.85 14.47
C HIS A 59 -2.84 -4.92 13.00
N HIS A 60 -2.36 -3.98 12.19
CA HIS A 60 -2.59 -4.05 10.74
C HIS A 60 -2.04 -5.36 10.14
N GLN A 61 -2.81 -5.97 9.24
CA GLN A 61 -2.48 -7.27 8.65
C GLN A 61 -1.18 -7.23 7.84
N TYR A 62 -0.93 -6.15 7.09
CA TYR A 62 0.29 -6.01 6.29
C TYR A 62 1.57 -6.05 7.14
N MET A 63 1.53 -5.64 8.41
CA MET A 63 2.70 -5.73 9.29
C MET A 63 3.03 -7.16 9.69
N ILE A 64 2.00 -7.98 9.91
CA ILE A 64 2.16 -9.41 10.20
C ILE A 64 2.72 -10.11 8.97
N GLU A 65 2.20 -9.80 7.78
CA GLU A 65 2.65 -10.38 6.51
C GLU A 65 4.09 -9.96 6.16
N ASN A 66 4.43 -8.68 6.30
CA ASN A 66 5.76 -8.17 5.96
C ASN A 66 6.84 -8.58 6.95
N SER A 67 6.50 -8.68 8.24
CA SER A 67 7.45 -9.15 9.27
C SER A 67 7.59 -10.68 9.26
N GLY A 68 6.56 -11.41 8.85
CA GLY A 68 6.48 -12.87 8.98
C GLY A 68 6.39 -13.34 10.43
N MET A 69 6.06 -12.44 11.37
CA MET A 69 6.03 -12.69 12.81
C MET A 69 4.62 -12.47 13.35
N GLN A 70 4.23 -13.26 14.36
CA GLN A 70 2.96 -13.06 15.05
C GLN A 70 3.09 -12.03 16.19
N PRO A 71 2.02 -11.26 16.51
CA PRO A 71 2.02 -10.32 17.64
C PRO A 71 2.33 -10.95 19.02
N GLU A 72 2.19 -12.27 19.15
CA GLU A 72 2.57 -13.02 20.35
C GLU A 72 4.08 -13.31 20.45
N GLU A 73 4.86 -12.99 19.41
CA GLU A 73 6.31 -13.10 19.40
C GLU A 73 6.94 -11.75 19.76
N VAL A 74 7.95 -11.74 20.65
CA VAL A 74 8.59 -10.48 21.07
C VAL A 74 9.31 -9.79 19.91
N GLU A 75 9.80 -10.58 18.94
CA GLU A 75 10.44 -10.10 17.73
C GLU A 75 9.52 -9.21 16.88
N PHE A 76 8.19 -9.39 16.93
CA PHE A 76 7.23 -8.53 16.23
C PHE A 76 7.34 -7.06 16.70
N TYR A 77 7.60 -6.85 18.00
CA TYR A 77 7.76 -5.52 18.59
C TYR A 77 9.18 -4.94 18.47
N ARG A 78 10.11 -5.65 17.83
CA ARG A 78 11.39 -5.07 17.36
C ARG A 78 11.21 -4.24 16.09
N SER A 79 10.07 -3.56 15.99
CA SER A 79 9.68 -2.63 14.94
C SER A 79 8.96 -1.46 15.57
N ILE A 80 9.37 -0.24 15.22
CA ILE A 80 8.72 0.99 15.71
C ILE A 80 7.23 0.98 15.34
N HIS A 81 6.89 0.54 14.13
CA HIS A 81 5.50 0.52 13.65
C HIS A 81 4.62 -0.43 14.45
N ALA A 82 5.11 -1.61 14.86
CA ALA A 82 4.36 -2.54 15.70
C ALA A 82 4.06 -1.95 17.10
N VAL A 83 4.99 -1.15 17.63
CA VAL A 83 4.79 -0.44 18.91
C VAL A 83 3.82 0.72 18.74
N GLU A 84 3.92 1.48 17.65
CA GLU A 84 2.98 2.56 17.32
C GLU A 84 1.55 2.04 17.17
N ASP A 85 1.37 0.92 16.47
CA ASP A 85 0.06 0.26 16.32
C ASP A 85 -0.51 -0.16 17.66
N LEU A 86 0.31 -0.74 18.55
CA LEU A 86 -0.15 -1.08 19.90
C LEU A 86 -0.67 0.17 20.61
N LEU A 87 0.10 1.27 20.62
CA LEU A 87 -0.31 2.51 21.28
C LEU A 87 -1.59 3.09 20.64
N ALA A 88 -1.69 3.07 19.31
CA ALA A 88 -2.88 3.51 18.59
C ALA A 88 -4.12 2.69 18.96
N TYR A 89 -3.98 1.37 19.09
CA TYR A 89 -5.06 0.48 19.55
C TYR A 89 -5.53 0.82 20.97
N LEU A 90 -4.61 1.16 21.88
CA LEU A 90 -4.95 1.53 23.25
C LEU A 90 -5.81 2.80 23.31
N ASP A 91 -5.54 3.76 22.43
CA ASP A 91 -6.31 5.00 22.33
C ASP A 91 -7.63 4.79 21.57
N ASN A 92 -7.60 3.95 20.55
CA ASN A 92 -8.76 3.59 19.77
C ASN A 92 -8.65 2.15 19.23
N THR A 93 -9.50 1.25 19.72
CA THR A 93 -9.61 -0.15 19.27
C THR A 93 -9.83 -0.32 17.77
N ASP A 94 -10.33 0.73 17.11
CA ASP A 94 -10.59 0.77 15.67
C ASP A 94 -9.45 1.38 14.85
N ALA A 95 -8.36 1.86 15.49
CA ALA A 95 -7.24 2.52 14.81
C ALA A 95 -6.52 1.61 13.81
N ASN A 96 -6.48 0.31 14.10
CA ASN A 96 -5.80 -0.70 13.29
C ASN A 96 -6.81 -1.61 12.59
N ASN A 97 -7.98 -1.08 12.22
CA ASN A 97 -8.82 -1.76 11.24
C ASN A 97 -8.11 -1.64 9.90
N ASP A 98 -7.78 -2.77 9.26
CA ASP A 98 -7.31 -2.73 7.88
C ASP A 98 -8.36 -2.04 7.01
N PRO A 99 -7.94 -1.12 6.13
CA PRO A 99 -8.85 -0.45 5.22
C PRO A 99 -9.63 -1.47 4.39
N GLU A 100 -10.94 -1.30 4.28
CA GLU A 100 -11.74 -2.12 3.35
C GLU A 100 -11.40 -1.69 1.92
N ASP A 101 -11.20 -2.67 1.04
CA ASP A 101 -11.08 -2.42 -0.39
C ASP A 101 -12.45 -2.00 -0.96
N GLN A 102 -12.54 -0.75 -1.41
CA GLN A 102 -13.79 -0.15 -1.88
C GLN A 102 -13.91 -0.17 -3.41
N THR A 103 -12.89 -0.65 -4.14
CA THR A 103 -12.80 -0.47 -5.60
C THR A 103 -12.93 -1.77 -6.39
N MET A 104 -13.26 -2.87 -5.72
CA MET A 104 -13.52 -4.15 -6.38
C MET A 104 -14.81 -4.08 -7.20
N GLY A 105 -14.70 -4.33 -8.50
CA GLY A 105 -15.77 -4.20 -9.48
C GLY A 105 -15.90 -2.80 -10.09
N ASP A 106 -15.13 -1.81 -9.61
CA ASP A 106 -15.15 -0.47 -10.17
C ASP A 106 -14.55 -0.43 -11.57
N SER A 107 -15.10 0.47 -12.38
CA SER A 107 -14.67 0.74 -13.74
C SER A 107 -13.89 2.06 -13.80
N PHE A 108 -12.68 2.00 -14.33
CA PHE A 108 -11.76 3.11 -14.51
C PHE A 108 -11.52 3.41 -15.98
N GLU A 109 -11.07 4.62 -16.28
CA GLU A 109 -10.75 5.06 -17.64
C GLU A 109 -9.29 5.53 -17.77
N MET A 110 -8.64 5.15 -18.86
CA MET A 110 -7.36 5.72 -19.30
C MET A 110 -7.54 6.35 -20.68
N LEU A 111 -7.12 7.60 -20.84
CA LEU A 111 -7.13 8.30 -22.12
C LEU A 111 -5.75 8.20 -22.77
N ILE A 112 -5.65 7.39 -23.83
CA ILE A 112 -4.38 7.06 -24.47
C ILE A 112 -4.34 7.68 -25.88
N TYR A 113 -3.35 8.52 -26.13
CA TYR A 113 -3.11 9.17 -27.41
C TYR A 113 -2.58 8.18 -28.43
N SER A 114 -3.20 8.15 -29.62
CA SER A 114 -2.68 7.43 -30.78
C SER A 114 -2.12 8.40 -31.80
N ARG A 115 -0.83 8.30 -32.15
CA ARG A 115 -0.29 9.09 -33.29
C ARG A 115 -0.88 8.68 -34.63
N ARG A 116 -1.27 7.41 -34.75
CA ARG A 116 -1.87 6.88 -35.98
C ARG A 116 -3.18 7.59 -36.30
N TRP A 117 -3.99 7.86 -35.27
CA TRP A 117 -5.32 8.46 -35.43
C TRP A 117 -5.36 9.96 -35.10
N GLY A 118 -4.39 10.46 -34.33
CA GLY A 118 -4.26 11.88 -33.99
C GLY A 118 -5.21 12.35 -32.88
N HIS A 119 -5.79 11.43 -32.12
CA HIS A 119 -6.67 11.73 -30.98
C HIS A 119 -6.41 10.76 -29.82
N ASP A 120 -7.01 11.06 -28.68
CA ASP A 120 -7.02 10.20 -27.52
C ASP A 120 -8.15 9.18 -27.63
N ASP A 121 -7.86 7.96 -27.22
CA ASP A 121 -8.73 6.80 -27.22
C ASP A 121 -8.98 6.35 -25.77
N ARG A 122 -10.21 5.96 -25.47
CA ARG A 122 -10.58 5.49 -24.13
C ARG A 122 -10.30 4.00 -23.98
N TYR A 123 -9.54 3.66 -22.95
CA TYR A 123 -9.31 2.32 -22.46
C TYR A 123 -10.04 2.19 -21.12
N THR A 124 -10.89 1.18 -20.98
CA THR A 124 -11.63 0.92 -19.74
C THR A 124 -11.04 -0.26 -19.01
N LEU A 125 -10.81 -0.12 -17.71
CA LEU A 125 -10.26 -1.15 -16.84
C LEU A 125 -11.24 -1.40 -15.70
N ILE A 126 -11.64 -2.65 -15.50
CA ILE A 126 -12.47 -3.04 -14.34
C ILE A 126 -11.60 -3.86 -13.41
N ARG A 127 -11.50 -3.43 -12.15
CA ARG A 127 -10.72 -4.15 -11.13
C ARG A 127 -11.53 -5.33 -10.59
N ASN A 128 -10.94 -6.51 -10.51
CA ASN A 128 -11.58 -7.71 -9.95
C ASN A 128 -10.58 -8.64 -9.27
N GLU A 129 -11.08 -9.76 -8.70
CA GLU A 129 -10.28 -10.74 -7.96
C GLU A 129 -9.13 -11.36 -8.77
N GLU A 130 -9.31 -11.49 -10.09
CA GLU A 130 -8.32 -12.06 -11.00
C GLU A 130 -7.29 -11.02 -11.49
N GLY A 131 -7.54 -9.72 -11.27
CA GLY A 131 -6.69 -8.62 -11.73
C GLY A 131 -7.49 -7.51 -12.40
N TRP A 132 -7.22 -7.29 -13.69
CA TRP A 132 -7.87 -6.25 -14.50
C TRP A 132 -8.62 -6.87 -15.67
N HIS A 133 -9.90 -6.54 -15.81
CA HIS A 133 -10.63 -6.72 -17.06
C HIS A 133 -10.47 -5.47 -17.93
N VAL A 134 -9.71 -5.57 -19.02
CA VAL A 134 -9.40 -4.44 -19.90
C VAL A 134 -10.30 -4.49 -21.12
N SER A 135 -10.79 -3.33 -21.54
CA SER A 135 -11.56 -3.18 -22.78
C SER A 135 -11.22 -1.91 -23.55
N HIS A 136 -11.03 -2.06 -24.86
CA HIS A 136 -10.82 -1.00 -25.84
C HIS A 136 -11.24 -1.49 -27.22
N GLN A 137 -12.28 -0.87 -27.81
CA GLN A 137 -12.85 -1.26 -29.11
C GLN A 137 -13.13 -2.78 -29.20
N THR A 138 -12.39 -3.51 -30.04
CA THR A 138 -12.54 -4.96 -30.24
C THR A 138 -11.69 -5.81 -29.30
N TYR A 139 -10.81 -5.20 -28.51
CA TYR A 139 -10.03 -5.88 -27.47
C TYR A 139 -10.80 -5.80 -26.16
N ALA A 140 -11.26 -6.93 -25.65
CA ALA A 140 -11.83 -7.02 -24.33
C ALA A 140 -11.45 -8.36 -23.72
N GLY A 141 -11.07 -8.37 -22.45
CA GLY A 141 -10.72 -9.61 -21.77
C GLY A 141 -10.16 -9.44 -20.38
N GLN A 142 -10.01 -10.57 -19.71
CA GLN A 142 -9.37 -10.67 -18.41
C GLN A 142 -7.84 -10.69 -18.55
N SER A 143 -7.17 -10.04 -17.60
CA SER A 143 -5.73 -10.11 -17.39
C SER A 143 -5.42 -10.24 -15.89
N GLY A 144 -4.19 -10.64 -15.57
CA GLY A 144 -3.68 -10.55 -14.21
C GLY A 144 -3.57 -9.11 -13.71
N ARG A 145 -3.05 -8.94 -12.48
CA ARG A 145 -2.82 -7.62 -11.85
C ARG A 145 -1.91 -6.70 -12.68
N ASP A 146 -1.11 -7.27 -13.57
CA ASP A 146 -0.24 -6.54 -14.50
C ASP A 146 -0.97 -5.92 -15.71
N ALA A 147 -2.24 -6.27 -15.94
CA ALA A 147 -3.07 -5.89 -17.10
C ALA A 147 -2.51 -6.27 -18.49
N LEU A 148 -1.33 -6.92 -18.57
CA LEU A 148 -0.54 -7.01 -19.80
C LEU A 148 -1.15 -7.92 -20.86
N GLN A 149 -1.89 -8.96 -20.46
CA GLN A 149 -2.44 -9.96 -21.39
C GLN A 149 -3.40 -9.34 -22.40
N VAL A 150 -4.08 -8.25 -22.04
CA VAL A 150 -5.04 -7.55 -22.90
C VAL A 150 -4.57 -6.14 -23.27
N LEU A 151 -3.96 -5.42 -22.33
CA LEU A 151 -3.51 -4.05 -22.57
C LEU A 151 -2.40 -3.98 -23.63
N ILE A 152 -1.38 -4.84 -23.58
CA ILE A 152 -0.28 -4.83 -24.56
C ILE A 152 -0.78 -5.12 -25.98
N PRO A 153 -1.56 -6.19 -26.24
CA PRO A 153 -2.11 -6.43 -27.57
C PRO A 153 -2.95 -5.27 -28.09
N SER A 154 -3.77 -4.64 -27.26
CA SER A 154 -4.57 -3.47 -27.65
C SER A 154 -3.71 -2.29 -28.05
N LEU A 155 -2.73 -1.91 -27.21
CA LEU A 155 -1.80 -0.81 -27.52
C LEU A 155 -1.01 -1.07 -28.81
N ARG A 156 -0.54 -2.31 -29.00
CA ARG A 156 0.21 -2.72 -30.19
C ARG A 156 -0.64 -2.67 -31.46
N HIS A 157 -1.91 -3.05 -31.37
CA HIS A 157 -2.84 -2.96 -32.49
C HIS A 157 -2.96 -1.51 -33.01
N ASP A 158 -3.00 -0.55 -32.10
CA ASP A 158 -3.06 0.88 -32.42
C ASP A 158 -1.67 1.50 -32.69
N SER A 159 -0.62 0.67 -32.71
CA SER A 159 0.78 1.06 -32.93
C SER A 159 1.32 2.05 -31.89
N ILE A 160 0.72 2.06 -30.70
CA ILE A 160 1.11 2.91 -29.59
C ILE A 160 2.43 2.43 -29.00
N LYS A 161 3.35 3.37 -28.73
CA LYS A 161 4.61 3.12 -28.02
C LYS A 161 4.41 3.42 -26.53
N PHE A 162 4.88 2.51 -25.71
CA PHE A 162 4.66 2.53 -24.27
C PHE A 162 5.91 2.03 -23.54
N PRO A 163 6.09 2.38 -22.27
CA PRO A 163 7.23 1.97 -21.45
C PRO A 163 7.22 0.46 -21.15
N ASN A 164 8.41 -0.11 -20.90
CA ASN A 164 8.58 -1.54 -20.64
C ASN A 164 8.13 -1.99 -19.24
N GLN A 165 8.17 -1.10 -18.25
CA GLN A 165 7.79 -1.37 -16.86
C GLN A 165 6.28 -1.20 -16.57
N LEU A 166 5.45 -1.11 -17.61
CA LEU A 166 4.01 -0.90 -17.45
C LEU A 166 3.35 -1.94 -16.53
N GLY A 167 3.75 -3.21 -16.64
CA GLY A 167 3.17 -4.29 -15.84
C GLY A 167 3.43 -4.11 -14.34
N ASP A 168 4.64 -3.74 -13.97
CA ASP A 168 5.03 -3.54 -12.56
C ASP A 168 4.19 -2.43 -11.93
N VAL A 169 4.03 -1.30 -12.64
CA VAL A 169 3.21 -0.17 -12.16
C VAL A 169 1.74 -0.56 -12.02
N MET A 170 1.20 -1.36 -12.95
CA MET A 170 -0.19 -1.83 -12.87
C MET A 170 -0.43 -2.78 -11.69
N VAL A 171 0.56 -3.64 -11.38
CA VAL A 171 0.54 -4.50 -10.19
C VAL A 171 0.56 -3.65 -8.92
N ASP A 172 1.42 -2.63 -8.86
CA ASP A 172 1.54 -1.75 -7.71
C ASP A 172 0.23 -1.00 -7.44
N ILE A 173 -0.42 -0.45 -8.47
CA ILE A 173 -1.74 0.21 -8.34
C ILE A 173 -2.78 -0.78 -7.80
N TRP A 174 -2.82 -2.00 -8.35
CA TRP A 174 -3.80 -3.01 -7.92
C TRP A 174 -3.60 -3.41 -6.46
N ASN A 175 -2.33 -3.59 -6.03
CA ASN A 175 -1.99 -3.96 -4.66
C ASN A 175 -2.24 -2.81 -3.69
N GLN A 176 -1.87 -1.58 -4.02
CA GLN A 176 -2.12 -0.41 -3.17
C GLN A 176 -3.61 -0.18 -2.93
N ALA A 177 -4.45 -0.35 -3.97
CA ALA A 177 -5.90 -0.25 -3.82
C ALA A 177 -6.46 -1.31 -2.84
N ALA A 178 -5.94 -2.54 -2.88
CA ALA A 178 -6.30 -3.60 -1.94
C ALA A 178 -5.78 -3.34 -0.52
N GLU A 179 -4.52 -2.95 -0.39
CA GLU A 179 -3.82 -2.84 0.90
C GLU A 179 -4.26 -1.61 1.70
N TYR A 180 -4.45 -0.48 1.02
CA TYR A 180 -4.77 0.80 1.66
C TYR A 180 -6.24 1.20 1.52
N GLY A 181 -7.08 0.35 0.92
CA GLY A 181 -8.51 0.63 0.74
C GLY A 181 -8.76 1.95 0.01
N LEU A 182 -7.94 2.23 -1.02
CA LEU A 182 -7.93 3.52 -1.69
C LEU A 182 -9.31 3.82 -2.29
N PRO A 183 -9.78 5.09 -2.23
CA PRO A 183 -11.03 5.46 -2.88
C PRO A 183 -10.87 5.45 -4.40
N HIS A 184 -11.99 5.31 -5.10
CA HIS A 184 -12.06 5.31 -6.56
C HIS A 184 -11.24 6.43 -7.23
N GLU A 185 -11.38 7.66 -6.74
CA GLU A 185 -10.72 8.84 -7.30
C GLU A 185 -9.19 8.76 -7.23
N GLU A 186 -8.63 8.14 -6.18
CA GLU A 186 -7.19 7.96 -6.05
C GLU A 186 -6.67 6.91 -7.02
N VAL A 187 -7.34 5.75 -7.14
CA VAL A 187 -7.00 4.72 -8.12
C VAL A 187 -7.11 5.27 -9.54
N GLN A 188 -8.16 6.04 -9.83
CA GLN A 188 -8.35 6.72 -11.11
C GLN A 188 -7.23 7.74 -11.37
N SER A 189 -6.78 8.48 -10.36
CA SER A 189 -5.64 9.40 -10.49
C SER A 189 -4.34 8.67 -10.82
N MET A 190 -4.06 7.55 -10.16
CA MET A 190 -2.88 6.73 -10.46
C MET A 190 -2.90 6.21 -11.90
N LEU A 191 -4.06 5.70 -12.37
CA LEU A 191 -4.23 5.26 -13.76
C LEU A 191 -4.10 6.41 -14.77
N ASN A 192 -4.53 7.63 -14.40
CA ASN A 192 -4.30 8.82 -15.22
C ASN A 192 -2.80 9.13 -15.37
N GLU A 193 -2.00 8.97 -14.32
CA GLU A 193 -0.54 9.12 -14.40
C GLU A 193 0.09 8.08 -15.34
N VAL A 194 -0.37 6.83 -15.29
CA VAL A 194 0.04 5.78 -16.24
C VAL A 194 -0.32 6.19 -17.67
N ALA A 195 -1.53 6.70 -17.91
CA ALA A 195 -1.95 7.17 -19.23
C ALA A 195 -1.07 8.33 -19.73
N VAL A 196 -0.74 9.30 -18.86
CA VAL A 196 0.20 10.39 -19.16
C VAL A 196 1.57 9.86 -19.55
N TRP A 197 2.08 8.85 -18.85
CA TRP A 197 3.38 8.25 -19.13
C TRP A 197 3.42 7.50 -20.46
N ILE A 198 2.38 6.73 -20.78
CA ILE A 198 2.20 6.10 -22.10
C ILE A 198 2.16 7.18 -23.18
N ASN A 199 1.35 8.22 -22.99
CA ASN A 199 1.19 9.30 -23.96
C ASN A 199 2.49 10.07 -24.20
N ALA A 200 3.28 10.31 -23.15
CA ALA A 200 4.59 10.92 -23.28
C ALA A 200 5.56 10.05 -24.10
N THR A 201 5.54 8.72 -23.86
CA THR A 201 6.35 7.76 -24.61
C THR A 201 5.96 7.73 -26.09
N GLU A 202 4.67 7.70 -26.38
CA GLU A 202 4.14 7.70 -27.75
C GLU A 202 4.46 9.01 -28.48
N ARG A 203 4.26 10.16 -27.83
CA ARG A 203 4.49 11.48 -28.45
C ARG A 203 5.97 11.77 -28.71
N THR A 204 6.87 11.23 -27.91
CA THR A 204 8.32 11.45 -28.05
C THR A 204 9.00 10.45 -28.99
N TYR A 205 8.27 9.43 -29.46
CA TYR A 205 8.86 8.42 -30.32
C TYR A 205 9.35 9.00 -31.66
N PRO A 206 10.55 8.63 -32.14
CA PRO A 206 11.17 9.29 -33.28
C PRO A 206 10.32 9.24 -34.55
N THR A 207 10.08 10.40 -35.15
CA THR A 207 9.22 10.55 -36.35
C THR A 207 9.82 9.98 -37.63
N PHE A 208 11.14 9.74 -37.66
CA PHE A 208 11.80 9.10 -38.79
C PHE A 208 11.62 7.58 -38.80
N VAL A 209 11.20 6.98 -37.68
CA VAL A 209 10.89 5.55 -37.58
C VAL A 209 9.42 5.37 -37.95
N ARG A 210 9.19 4.73 -39.10
CA ARG A 210 7.85 4.44 -39.63
C ARG A 210 7.40 3.05 -39.24
#